data_AF-A0AAD5MJZ8-F1
#
_entry.id   AF-A0AAD5MJZ8-F1
#
_cell.length_a   1.000
_cell.length_b   1.000
_cell.length_c   1.000
_cell.angle_alpha   90.00
_cell.angle_beta   90.00
_cell.angle_gamma   90.00
#
_symmetry.space_group_name_H-M   'P 1'
#
loop_
_entity.id
_entity.type
_entity.pdbx_description
1 polymer ?
#
loop_
_entity_poly.entity_id
_entity_poly.type
_entity_poly.pdbx_seq_one_letter_code
_entity_poly.pdbx_strand_id
1 'polypeptide(L)'
;MPIKWISLIDGYFVVSTISISIYSYVLYVIIASKSKAVRSAFFYIFIVTGVFDIMGVIANEWVRNDVNICFGPSFEMISRLAAAMTGTNSLTHLFGSFLMTLNRFT
;
A
#
# COMPACT_ATOMS: atom_id res chain seq x y z
N MET A 1 -21.15 1.49 -21.32
CA MET A 1 -22.12 1.24 -20.23
C MET A 1 -21.88 2.29 -19.15
N PRO A 2 -22.92 2.82 -18.48
CA PRO A 2 -22.72 3.74 -17.37
C PRO A 2 -22.05 3.02 -16.20
N ILE A 3 -20.94 3.58 -15.70
CA ILE A 3 -20.22 3.07 -14.53
C ILE A 3 -21.15 3.17 -13.32
N LYS A 4 -21.47 2.04 -12.69
CA LYS A 4 -22.22 2.01 -11.43
C LYS A 4 -21.25 2.20 -10.28
N TRP A 5 -20.95 3.44 -9.91
CA TRP A 5 -20.00 3.76 -8.82
C TRP A 5 -20.31 3.04 -7.49
N ILE A 6 -21.59 2.74 -7.22
CA ILE A 6 -22.01 2.01 -6.03
C ILE A 6 -21.48 0.57 -6.00
N SER A 7 -21.22 -0.06 -7.16
CA SER A 7 -20.65 -1.42 -7.20
C SER A 7 -19.16 -1.47 -6.82
N LEU A 8 -18.51 -0.31 -6.65
CA LEU A 8 -17.12 -0.24 -6.18
C LEU A 8 -17.01 -0.38 -4.65
N ILE A 9 -18.11 -0.14 -3.93
CA ILE A 9 -18.14 -0.23 -2.47
C ILE A 9 -18.54 -1.66 -2.10
N ASP A 10 -17.56 -2.55 -2.08
CA ASP A 10 -17.70 -3.92 -1.59
C ASP A 10 -16.98 -4.09 -0.23
N GLY A 11 -17.07 -5.29 0.35
CA GLY A 11 -16.41 -5.59 1.62
C GLY A 11 -14.89 -5.42 1.56
N TYR A 12 -14.27 -5.70 0.41
CA TYR A 12 -12.83 -5.52 0.23
C TYR A 12 -12.43 -4.05 0.21
N PHE A 13 -13.21 -3.18 -0.43
CA PHE A 13 -13.00 -1.73 -0.42
C PHE A 13 -13.03 -1.18 1.02
N VAL A 14 -13.99 -1.64 1.83
CA VAL A 14 -14.08 -1.25 3.25
C VAL A 14 -12.85 -1.71 4.02
N VAL A 15 -12.43 -2.97 3.86
CA VAL A 15 -11.22 -3.51 4.50
C VAL A 15 -9.98 -2.75 4.06
N SER A 16 -9.78 -2.53 2.76
CA SER A 16 -8.67 -1.75 2.20
C SER A 16 -8.61 -0.35 2.80
N THR A 17 -9.76 0.33 2.91
CA THR A 17 -9.86 1.68 3.49
C THR A 17 -9.48 1.70 4.97
N ILE A 18 -9.96 0.73 5.74
CA ILE A 18 -9.62 0.58 7.16
C ILE A 18 -8.13 0.29 7.32
N SER A 19 -7.58 -0.64 6.53
CA SER A 19 -6.16 -0.99 6.53
C SER A 19 -5.28 0.22 6.24
N ILE A 20 -5.57 0.99 5.18
CA ILE A 20 -4.83 2.21 4.85
C ILE A 20 -4.90 3.22 6.00
N SER A 21 -6.08 3.40 6.60
CA SER A 21 -6.27 4.36 7.69
C SER A 21 -5.46 4.00 8.94
N ILE A 22 -5.54 2.74 9.38
CA ILE A 22 -4.79 2.24 10.53
C ILE A 22 -3.29 2.34 10.28
N TYR A 23 -2.83 1.90 9.10
CA TYR A 23 -1.41 1.84 8.80
C TYR A 23 -0.80 3.24 8.62
N SER A 24 -1.53 4.15 7.99
CA SER A 24 -1.16 5.57 7.89
C SER A 24 -1.03 6.22 9.28
N TYR A 25 -1.94 5.90 10.20
CA TYR A 25 -1.86 6.37 11.58
C TYR A 25 -0.60 5.83 12.30
N VAL A 26 -0.30 4.54 12.16
CA VAL A 26 0.92 3.94 12.73
C VAL A 26 2.18 4.62 12.19
N LEU A 27 2.27 4.83 10.89
CA LEU A 27 3.39 5.54 10.27
C LEU A 27 3.52 6.97 10.79
N TYR A 28 2.40 7.70 10.88
CA TYR A 28 2.40 9.05 11.43
C TYR A 28 2.94 9.08 12.87
N VAL A 29 2.49 8.17 13.74
CA VAL A 29 2.95 8.09 15.14
C VAL A 29 4.45 7.81 15.21
N ILE A 30 4.96 6.89 14.38
CA ILE A 30 6.39 6.55 14.33
C ILE A 30 7.22 7.75 13.86
N ILE A 31 6.80 8.43 12.78
CA ILE A 31 7.48 9.60 12.23
C ILE A 31 7.48 10.77 13.23
N ALA A 32 6.36 10.99 13.93
CA ALA A 32 6.23 12.05 14.92
C ALA A 32 6.97 11.75 16.23
N SER A 33 7.37 10.49 16.47
CA SER A 33 8.03 10.07 17.70
C SER A 33 9.43 10.68 17.84
N LYS A 34 9.69 11.30 19.00
CA LYS A 34 11.01 11.82 19.37
C LYS A 34 11.87 10.81 20.15
N SER A 35 11.34 9.60 20.39
CA SER A 35 12.05 8.57 21.15
C SER A 35 13.30 8.09 20.42
N LYS A 36 14.42 7.95 21.15
CA LYS A 36 15.67 7.40 20.59
C LYS A 36 15.49 5.97 20.07
N ALA A 37 14.59 5.19 20.68
CA ALA A 37 14.30 3.82 20.24
C ALA A 37 13.69 3.78 18.83
N VAL A 38 12.87 4.77 18.49
CA VAL A 38 12.14 4.85 17.20
C VAL A 38 13.03 5.43 16.07
N ARG A 39 14.24 5.88 16.39
CA ARG A 39 15.22 6.40 15.43
C ARG A 39 16.26 5.37 14.99
N SER A 40 16.02 4.08 15.26
CA SER A 40 16.90 3.01 14.79
C SER A 40 16.70 2.74 13.29
N ALA A 41 17.69 2.11 12.65
CA ALA A 41 17.62 1.72 11.24
C ALA A 41 16.38 0.85 10.92
N PHE A 42 15.96 0.00 11.88
CA PHE A 42 14.73 -0.78 11.79
C PHE A 42 13.51 0.08 11.46
N PHE A 43 13.30 1.18 12.18
CA PHE A 43 12.13 2.03 11.99
C PHE A 43 12.20 2.85 10.70
N TYR A 44 13.39 3.22 10.23
CA TYR A 44 13.54 3.84 8.92
C TYR A 44 13.14 2.89 7.78
N ILE A 45 13.58 1.63 7.86
CA ILE A 45 13.17 0.60 6.89
C ILE A 45 11.66 0.38 6.98
N PHE A 46 11.12 0.25 8.20
CA PHE A 46 9.68 0.11 8.42
C PHE A 46 8.87 1.26 7.80
N ILE A 47 9.30 2.51 7.96
CA ILE A 47 8.61 3.67 7.39
C ILE A 47 8.58 3.59 5.86
N VAL A 48 9.73 3.34 5.24
CA VAL A 48 9.82 3.26 3.77
C VAL A 48 8.94 2.13 3.27
N THR A 49 9.10 0.92 3.81
CA THR A 49 8.27 -0.24 3.45
C THR A 49 6.78 0.03 3.66
N GLY A 50 6.41 0.66 4.77
CA GLY A 50 5.01 0.95 5.07
C GLY A 50 4.36 1.93 4.09
N VAL A 51 5.11 2.90 3.56
CA VAL A 51 4.61 3.79 2.49
C VAL A 51 4.33 2.99 1.21
N PHE A 52 5.22 2.07 0.84
CA PHE A 52 5.01 1.18 -0.32
C PHE A 52 3.87 0.20 -0.11
N ASP A 53 3.65 -0.30 1.11
CA ASP A 53 2.51 -1.17 1.43
C ASP A 53 1.17 -0.43 1.20
N ILE A 54 1.06 0.83 1.64
CA ILE A 54 -0.16 1.65 1.40
C ILE A 54 -0.39 1.84 -0.09
N MET A 55 0.67 2.21 -0.84
CA MET A 55 0.57 2.32 -2.30
C MET A 55 0.20 0.97 -2.95
N GLY A 56 0.66 -0.14 -2.38
CA GLY A 56 0.32 -1.51 -2.81
C GLY A 56 -1.16 -1.80 -2.65
N VAL A 57 -1.75 -1.46 -1.50
CA VAL A 57 -3.19 -1.62 -1.26
C VAL A 57 -4.01 -0.78 -2.25
N ILE A 58 -3.64 0.49 -2.47
CA ILE A 58 -4.33 1.37 -3.43
C ILE A 58 -4.24 0.82 -4.85
N ALA A 59 -3.04 0.40 -5.28
CA ALA A 59 -2.83 -0.15 -6.61
C ALA A 59 -3.62 -1.45 -6.83
N ASN A 60 -3.65 -2.33 -5.82
CA ASN A 60 -4.39 -3.58 -5.89
C ASN A 60 -5.92 -3.36 -5.92
N GLU A 61 -6.41 -2.39 -5.15
CA GLU A 61 -7.81 -1.95 -5.16
C GLU A 61 -8.20 -1.40 -6.54
N TRP A 62 -7.33 -0.58 -7.16
CA TRP A 62 -7.54 -0.06 -8.51
C TRP A 62 -7.64 -1.19 -9.53
N VAL A 63 -6.67 -2.12 -9.53
CA VAL A 63 -6.64 -3.25 -10.48
C VAL A 63 -7.87 -4.14 -10.31
N ARG A 64 -8.27 -4.44 -9.06
CA ARG A 64 -9.49 -5.23 -8.81
C ARG A 64 -10.71 -4.55 -9.42
N ASN A 65 -10.84 -3.24 -9.20
CA ASN A 65 -11.96 -2.47 -9.72
C ASN A 65 -11.94 -2.39 -11.24
N ASP A 66 -10.77 -2.25 -11.87
CA ASP A 66 -10.65 -2.25 -13.32
C ASP A 66 -11.08 -3.58 -13.94
N VAL A 67 -10.72 -4.71 -13.30
CA VAL A 67 -11.19 -6.04 -13.73
C VAL A 67 -12.72 -6.18 -13.63
N ASN A 68 -13.33 -5.60 -12.59
CA ASN A 68 -14.75 -5.74 -12.32
C ASN A 68 -15.64 -4.87 -13.21
N ILE A 69 -15.25 -3.60 -13.42
CA ILE A 69 -16.11 -2.63 -14.11
C ILE A 69 -15.55 -2.12 -15.44
N CYS A 70 -14.30 -2.47 -15.77
CA CYS A 70 -13.58 -2.06 -16.97
C CYS A 70 -13.66 -0.54 -17.19
N PHE A 71 -12.75 0.20 -16.57
CA PHE A 71 -12.76 1.67 -16.61
C PHE A 71 -12.69 2.24 -18.03
N GLY A 72 -12.15 1.45 -18.97
CA GLY A 72 -12.09 1.77 -20.39
C GLY A 72 -10.80 2.52 -20.78
N PRO A 73 -10.66 2.88 -22.07
CA PRO A 73 -9.39 3.35 -22.63
C PRO A 73 -8.85 4.63 -21.98
N SER A 74 -9.73 5.50 -21.47
CA SER A 74 -9.35 6.75 -20.81
C SER A 74 -8.51 6.55 -19.55
N PHE A 75 -8.59 5.36 -18.92
CA PHE A 75 -7.86 5.02 -17.70
C PHE A 75 -6.73 4.01 -17.93
N GLU A 76 -6.47 3.61 -19.17
CA GLU A 76 -5.50 2.54 -19.50
C GLU A 76 -4.13 2.80 -18.89
N MET A 77 -3.63 4.04 -18.98
CA MET A 77 -2.32 4.40 -18.41
C MET A 77 -2.28 4.20 -16.90
N ILE A 78 -3.35 4.59 -16.18
CA ILE A 78 -3.42 4.45 -14.72
C ILE A 78 -3.54 2.97 -14.35
N SER A 79 -4.36 2.20 -15.06
CA SER A 79 -4.50 0.76 -14.83
C SER A 79 -3.20 0.01 -15.06
N ARG A 80 -2.43 0.34 -16.10
CA ARG A 80 -1.11 -0.26 -16.37
C ARG A 80 -0.10 0.11 -15.29
N LEU A 81 -0.10 1.36 -14.83
CA LEU A 81 0.75 1.80 -13.73
C LEU A 81 0.39 1.07 -12.44
N ALA A 82 -0.90 1.00 -12.09
CA ALA A 82 -1.38 0.29 -10.91
C ALA A 82 -1.00 -1.21 -10.96
N ALA A 83 -1.16 -1.86 -12.11
CA ALA A 83 -0.76 -3.24 -12.32
C ALA A 83 0.76 -3.45 -12.18
N ALA A 84 1.58 -2.51 -12.63
CA ALA A 84 3.03 -2.57 -12.40
C ALA A 84 3.39 -2.37 -10.91
N MET A 85 2.67 -1.46 -10.24
CA MET A 85 2.91 -1.13 -8.83
C MET A 85 2.60 -2.28 -7.87
N THR A 86 1.65 -3.17 -8.18
CA THR A 86 1.35 -4.32 -7.31
C THR A 86 2.58 -5.23 -7.17
N GLY A 87 3.28 -5.51 -8.28
CA GLY A 87 4.50 -6.32 -8.28
C GLY A 87 5.66 -5.62 -7.56
N THR A 88 5.93 -4.36 -7.90
CA THR A 88 7.02 -3.60 -7.26
C THR A 88 6.82 -3.46 -5.77
N ASN A 89 5.60 -3.13 -5.32
CA ASN A 89 5.31 -2.92 -3.90
C ASN A 89 5.38 -4.23 -3.11
N SER A 90 4.97 -5.36 -3.71
CA SER A 90 5.14 -6.68 -3.11
C SER A 90 6.62 -7.04 -2.89
N LEU A 91 7.48 -6.72 -3.86
CA LEU A 91 8.92 -6.91 -3.72
C LEU A 91 9.50 -5.99 -2.65
N THR A 92 9.11 -4.71 -2.63
CA THR A 92 9.54 -3.77 -1.59
C THR A 92 9.12 -4.23 -0.19
N HIS A 93 7.93 -4.81 -0.04
CA HIS A 93 7.47 -5.41 1.21
C HIS A 93 8.37 -6.58 1.64
N LEU A 94 8.67 -7.49 0.71
CA LEU A 94 9.53 -8.66 0.97
C LEU A 94 10.95 -8.23 1.37
N PHE A 95 11.58 -7.35 0.59
CA PHE A 95 12.93 -6.85 0.88
C PHE A 95 12.97 -6.03 2.16
N GLY A 96 11.96 -5.19 2.40
CA GLY A 96 11.83 -4.44 3.65
C GLY A 96 11.77 -5.33 4.88
N SER A 97 10.91 -6.35 4.84
CA SER A 97 10.77 -7.33 5.92
C SER A 97 12.04 -8.13 6.15
N PHE A 98 12.73 -8.50 5.08
CA PHE A 98 14.03 -9.16 5.16
C PHE A 98 15.09 -8.27 5.80
N LEU A 99 15.21 -7.01 5.37
CA LEU A 99 16.16 -6.06 5.93
C LEU A 99 15.88 -5.73 7.40
N MET A 100 14.60 -5.60 7.78
CA MET A 100 14.20 -5.45 9.18
C MET A 100 14.62 -6.66 10.03
N THR A 101 14.49 -7.87 9.47
CA THR A 101 14.91 -9.11 10.12
C THR A 101 16.43 -9.16 10.27
N LEU A 102 17.19 -8.87 9.20
CA LEU A 102 18.65 -8.82 9.25
C LEU A 102 19.17 -7.79 10.26
N ASN A 103 18.57 -6.60 10.31
CA ASN A 103 18.93 -5.55 11.27
C ASN A 103 18.70 -5.99 12.73
N ARG A 104 17.87 -7.00 12.99
CA ARG A 104 17.66 -7.52 14.34
C ARG A 104 18.80 -8.47 14.78
N PHE A 105 19.48 -9.09 13.83
CA PHE A 105 20.52 -10.10 14.08
C PHE A 105 21.95 -9.61 13.86
N THR A 106 22.12 -8.34 13.46
CA THR A 106 23.43 -7.68 13.27
C THR A 106 23.58 -6.60 14.32
#